data_AF-A0A2V6MML7-F1
#
_entry.id   AF-A0A2V6MML7-F1
#
_cell.length_a   1.000
_cell.length_b   1.000
_cell.length_c   1.000
_cell.angle_alpha   90.00
_cell.angle_beta   90.00
_cell.angle_gamma   90.00
#
_symmetry.space_group_name_H-M   'P 1'
#
loop_
_entity.id
_entity.type
_entity.pdbx_description
1 polymer ?
#
loop_
_entity_poly.entity_id
_entity_poly.type
_entity_poly.pdbx_seq_one_letter_code
_entity_poly.pdbx_strand_id
1 'polypeptide(L)'
;ILELRAKARRLKAQQDVELVLIDYLQLLRSATRRAKENRQLEISEISAGLKALAKELNIPVIVVAQLNRQPEARSGGKPRLSDLRESGSIEQDADLVGLLVRPEIYEEDEEARAEKEGEAELIIAKQRNGPVGEIPLTFLKEFTRFEDRARNVKEPEEAF
;
A
#
# COMPACT_ATOMS: atom_id res chain seq x y z
N ILE A 1 -6.80 -17.35 -5.63
CA ILE A 1 -7.67 -16.23 -6.07
C ILE A 1 -9.12 -16.65 -6.36
N LEU A 2 -9.36 -17.82 -6.99
CA LEU A 2 -10.73 -18.28 -7.33
C LEU A 2 -11.68 -18.35 -6.13
N GLU A 3 -11.24 -18.94 -5.02
CA GLU A 3 -12.04 -19.03 -3.79
C GLU A 3 -12.40 -17.65 -3.23
N LEU A 4 -11.46 -16.70 -3.25
CA LEU A 4 -11.68 -15.32 -2.83
C LEU A 4 -12.77 -14.65 -3.69
N ARG A 5 -12.70 -14.81 -5.02
CA ARG A 5 -13.71 -14.26 -5.93
C ARG A 5 -15.09 -14.86 -5.68
N ALA A 6 -15.18 -16.18 -5.51
CA ALA A 6 -16.43 -16.86 -5.22
C ALA A 6 -17.05 -16.37 -3.89
N LYS A 7 -16.23 -16.23 -2.84
CA LYS A 7 -16.68 -15.72 -1.53
C LYS A 7 -17.13 -14.27 -1.62
N ALA A 8 -16.38 -13.41 -2.30
CA ALA A 8 -16.71 -11.99 -2.46
C ALA A 8 -18.03 -11.79 -3.24
N ARG A 9 -18.23 -12.52 -4.36
CA ARG A 9 -19.50 -12.50 -5.12
C ARG A 9 -20.69 -12.92 -4.27
N ARG A 10 -20.53 -14.01 -3.50
CA ARG A 10 -21.58 -14.49 -2.60
C ARG A 10 -21.93 -13.44 -1.55
N LEU A 11 -20.93 -12.82 -0.93
CA LEU A 11 -21.15 -11.75 0.05
C LEU A 11 -21.79 -10.51 -0.57
N LYS A 12 -21.42 -10.12 -1.79
CA LYS A 12 -22.07 -9.03 -2.53
C LYS A 12 -23.54 -9.34 -2.78
N ALA A 13 -23.87 -10.56 -3.23
CA ALA A 13 -25.26 -10.94 -3.50
C ALA A 13 -26.12 -11.07 -2.22
N GLN A 14 -25.53 -11.50 -1.10
CA GLN A 14 -26.27 -11.77 0.15
C GLN A 14 -26.35 -10.57 1.09
N GLN A 15 -25.31 -9.73 1.12
CA GLN A 15 -25.13 -8.67 2.10
C GLN A 15 -24.75 -7.33 1.48
N ASP A 16 -24.68 -7.25 0.15
CA ASP A 16 -24.36 -6.03 -0.60
C ASP A 16 -23.05 -5.34 -0.19
N VAL A 17 -22.01 -6.11 0.14
CA VAL A 17 -20.72 -5.55 0.60
C VAL A 17 -20.18 -4.45 -0.33
N GLU A 18 -19.60 -3.41 0.27
CA GLU A 18 -19.16 -2.20 -0.46
C GLU A 18 -17.64 -2.04 -0.51
N LEU A 19 -16.88 -2.91 0.17
CA LEU A 19 -15.42 -2.86 0.23
C LEU A 19 -14.85 -4.26 0.47
N VAL A 20 -13.72 -4.56 -0.19
CA VAL A 20 -12.92 -5.76 0.09
C VAL A 20 -11.54 -5.34 0.56
N LEU A 21 -11.13 -5.81 1.74
CA LEU A 21 -9.78 -5.67 2.28
C LEU A 21 -9.07 -7.03 2.25
N ILE A 22 -7.83 -7.07 1.78
CA ILE A 22 -7.01 -8.29 1.73
C ILE A 22 -5.67 -8.04 2.42
N ASP A 23 -5.43 -8.77 3.50
CA ASP A 23 -4.17 -8.81 4.25
C ASP A 23 -3.59 -10.23 4.17
N TYR A 24 -2.55 -10.50 3.37
CA TYR A 24 -1.85 -9.63 2.42
C TYR A 24 -1.59 -10.38 1.10
N LEU A 25 -1.26 -9.64 0.03
CA LEU A 25 -1.12 -10.11 -1.36
C LEU A 25 -0.28 -11.39 -1.46
N GLN A 26 0.81 -11.49 -0.71
CA GLN A 26 1.75 -12.58 -0.83
C GLN A 26 1.20 -13.94 -0.37
N LEU A 27 0.14 -13.97 0.42
CA LEU A 27 -0.55 -15.20 0.81
C LEU A 27 -1.54 -15.70 -0.25
N LEU A 28 -1.89 -14.86 -1.22
CA LEU A 28 -2.70 -15.29 -2.34
C LEU A 28 -1.91 -16.29 -3.22
N ARG A 29 -2.64 -17.27 -3.73
CA ARG A 29 -2.13 -18.30 -4.64
C ARG A 29 -2.88 -18.28 -5.96
N SER A 30 -2.16 -18.55 -7.04
CA SER A 30 -2.80 -18.87 -8.32
C SER A 30 -3.35 -20.31 -8.30
N ALA A 31 -4.43 -20.51 -9.06
CA ALA A 31 -4.97 -21.83 -9.33
C ALA A 31 -4.14 -22.60 -10.38
N THR A 32 -3.34 -21.91 -11.19
CA THR A 32 -2.60 -22.48 -12.32
C THR A 32 -1.31 -23.15 -11.85
N ARG A 33 -1.07 -24.41 -12.23
CA ARG A 33 0.18 -25.15 -11.92
C ARG A 33 1.44 -24.44 -12.44
N ARG A 34 1.39 -23.88 -13.65
CA ARG A 34 2.48 -23.11 -14.27
C ARG A 34 2.85 -21.83 -13.51
N ALA A 35 1.86 -21.15 -12.93
CA ALA A 35 2.11 -19.95 -12.13
C ALA A 35 2.76 -20.28 -10.79
N LYS A 36 2.51 -21.46 -10.21
CA LYS A 36 3.15 -21.89 -8.95
C LYS A 36 4.67 -22.06 -9.06
N GLU A 37 5.18 -22.32 -10.27
CA GLU A 37 6.61 -22.47 -10.54
C GLU A 37 7.31 -21.13 -10.78
N ASN A 38 6.55 -20.08 -11.11
CA ASN A 38 7.10 -18.75 -11.38
C ASN A 38 6.29 -17.68 -10.66
N ARG A 39 6.87 -17.16 -9.58
CA ARG A 39 6.24 -16.17 -8.71
C ARG A 39 5.78 -14.92 -9.45
N GLN A 40 6.53 -14.47 -10.47
CA GLN A 40 6.19 -13.29 -11.27
C GLN A 40 4.90 -13.48 -12.06
N LEU A 41 4.72 -14.67 -12.65
CA LEU A 41 3.49 -15.02 -13.34
C LEU A 41 2.34 -15.14 -12.33
N GLU A 42 2.59 -15.70 -11.15
CA GLU A 42 1.59 -15.81 -10.09
C GLU A 42 1.07 -14.44 -9.63
N ILE A 43 1.97 -13.50 -9.33
CA ILE A 43 1.61 -12.14 -8.92
C ILE A 43 0.83 -11.43 -10.03
N SER A 44 1.24 -11.61 -11.29
CA SER A 44 0.54 -11.03 -12.44
C SER A 44 -0.89 -11.57 -12.59
N GLU A 45 -1.09 -12.88 -12.45
CA GLU A 45 -2.44 -13.47 -12.49
C GLU A 45 -3.31 -13.04 -11.31
N ILE A 46 -2.72 -12.91 -10.11
CA ILE A 46 -3.42 -12.45 -8.92
C ILE A 46 -3.86 -10.99 -9.10
N SER A 47 -2.95 -10.12 -9.53
CA SER A 47 -3.21 -8.69 -9.75
C SER A 47 -4.35 -8.47 -10.76
N ALA A 48 -4.26 -9.10 -11.93
CA ALA A 48 -5.32 -9.01 -12.94
C ALA A 48 -6.66 -9.57 -12.43
N GLY A 49 -6.61 -10.67 -11.67
CA GLY A 49 -7.80 -11.28 -11.05
C GLY A 49 -8.49 -10.38 -10.02
N LEU A 50 -7.71 -9.64 -9.24
CA LEU A 50 -8.22 -8.65 -8.28
C LEU A 50 -8.84 -7.44 -8.99
N LYS A 51 -8.18 -6.93 -10.04
CA LYS A 51 -8.73 -5.84 -10.85
C LYS A 51 -10.05 -6.23 -11.54
N ALA A 52 -10.12 -7.46 -12.05
CA ALA A 52 -11.34 -8.00 -12.62
C ALA A 52 -12.46 -8.10 -11.58
N LEU A 53 -12.14 -8.58 -10.36
CA LEU A 53 -13.11 -8.65 -9.27
C LEU A 53 -13.66 -7.27 -8.88
N ALA A 54 -12.79 -6.25 -8.75
CA ALA A 54 -13.20 -4.89 -8.43
C ALA A 54 -14.17 -4.32 -9.48
N LYS A 55 -13.86 -4.51 -10.78
CA LYS A 55 -14.72 -4.09 -11.89
C LYS A 55 -16.05 -4.84 -11.91
N GLU A 56 -16.00 -6.14 -11.67
CA GLU A 56 -17.18 -7.01 -11.71
C GLU A 56 -18.16 -6.70 -10.58
N LEU A 57 -17.67 -6.51 -9.36
CA LEU A 57 -18.50 -6.19 -8.21
C LEU A 57 -18.83 -4.70 -8.09
N ASN A 58 -18.13 -3.86 -8.87
CA ASN A 58 -18.19 -2.40 -8.81
C ASN A 58 -17.96 -1.85 -7.40
N ILE A 59 -16.94 -2.36 -6.72
CA ILE A 59 -16.54 -1.93 -5.37
C ILE A 59 -15.02 -1.80 -5.26
N PRO A 60 -14.50 -0.94 -4.37
CA PRO A 60 -13.08 -0.87 -4.10
C PRO A 60 -12.52 -2.18 -3.52
N VAL A 61 -11.32 -2.55 -3.97
CA VAL A 61 -10.55 -3.67 -3.44
C VAL A 61 -9.19 -3.13 -3.00
N ILE A 62 -8.94 -3.14 -1.69
CA ILE A 62 -7.66 -2.71 -1.11
C ILE A 62 -6.89 -3.96 -0.69
N VAL A 63 -5.62 -4.00 -1.09
CA VAL A 63 -4.73 -5.13 -0.80
C VAL A 63 -3.45 -4.60 -0.18
N VAL A 64 -3.08 -5.15 0.97
CA VAL A 64 -1.79 -4.89 1.60
C VAL A 64 -0.74 -5.75 0.91
N ALA A 65 0.42 -5.16 0.61
CA ALA A 65 1.56 -5.88 0.06
C ALA A 65 2.81 -5.55 0.85
N GLN A 66 3.59 -6.58 1.17
CA GLN A 66 4.92 -6.38 1.75
C GLN A 66 5.91 -5.94 0.66
N LEU A 67 6.83 -5.04 1.01
CA LEU A 67 7.93 -4.62 0.15
C LEU A 67 9.13 -5.58 0.30
N ASN A 68 10.04 -5.57 -0.67
CA ASN A 68 11.37 -6.13 -0.47
C ASN A 68 12.10 -5.33 0.63
N ARG A 69 13.15 -5.90 1.24
CA ARG A 69 13.99 -5.21 2.24
C ARG A 69 14.97 -4.19 1.65
N GLN A 70 15.03 -4.06 0.33
CA GLN A 70 15.93 -3.14 -0.38
C GLN A 70 15.73 -1.64 -0.06
N PRO A 71 14.54 -1.13 0.31
CA PRO A 71 14.39 0.23 0.84
C PRO A 71 15.28 0.53 2.04
N GLU A 72 15.52 -0.46 2.91
CA GLU A 72 16.32 -0.30 4.14
C GLU A 72 17.78 0.06 3.83
N ALA A 73 18.31 -0.35 2.67
CA ALA A 73 19.69 -0.07 2.27
C ALA A 73 19.89 1.30 1.59
N ARG A 74 18.80 2.05 1.32
CA ARG A 74 18.90 3.37 0.68
C ARG A 74 18.84 4.46 1.74
N SER A 75 19.71 5.46 1.59
CA SER A 75 19.71 6.67 2.42
C SER A 75 18.31 7.29 2.45
N GLY A 76 17.75 7.45 3.66
CA GLY A 76 16.43 7.99 3.92
C GLY A 76 15.26 7.00 3.90
N GLY A 77 15.48 5.70 3.63
CA GLY A 77 14.48 4.62 3.83
C GLY A 77 13.19 4.72 3.01
N LYS A 78 13.03 5.75 2.15
CA LYS A 78 11.76 6.02 1.45
C LYS A 78 11.44 4.94 0.42
N PRO A 79 10.31 4.22 0.57
CA PRO A 79 9.89 3.19 -0.36
C PRO A 79 9.46 3.80 -1.71
N ARG A 80 9.61 3.02 -2.78
CA ARG A 80 9.23 3.34 -4.16
C ARG A 80 8.51 2.15 -4.79
N LEU A 81 7.87 2.39 -5.93
CA LEU A 81 7.14 1.33 -6.66
C LEU A 81 8.03 0.12 -7.02
N SER A 82 9.30 0.36 -7.32
CA SER A 82 10.27 -0.71 -7.64
C SER A 82 10.53 -1.67 -6.48
N ASP A 83 10.17 -1.31 -5.25
CA ASP A 83 10.37 -2.15 -4.07
C ASP A 83 9.25 -3.18 -3.88
N LEU A 84 8.11 -2.99 -4.56
CA LEU A 84 7.13 -4.06 -4.73
C LEU A 84 7.78 -5.14 -5.58
N ARG A 85 7.96 -6.34 -5.01
CA ARG A 85 8.52 -7.47 -5.76
C ARG A 85 7.68 -7.73 -7.00
N GLU A 86 8.36 -7.87 -8.15
CA GLU A 86 7.68 -8.18 -9.41
C GLU A 86 6.61 -7.13 -9.76
N SER A 87 6.86 -5.86 -9.38
CA SER A 87 5.92 -4.72 -9.42
C SER A 87 5.28 -4.45 -10.78
N GLY A 88 5.88 -4.87 -11.89
CA GLY A 88 5.42 -4.46 -13.22
C GLY A 88 3.94 -4.74 -13.48
N SER A 89 3.43 -5.89 -13.06
CA SER A 89 2.00 -6.21 -13.22
C SER A 89 1.11 -5.49 -12.22
N ILE A 90 1.52 -5.43 -10.94
CA ILE A 90 0.80 -4.70 -9.90
C ILE A 90 0.67 -3.22 -10.27
N GLU A 91 1.78 -2.62 -10.70
CA GLU A 91 1.86 -1.24 -11.12
C GLU A 91 0.95 -0.98 -12.32
N GLN A 92 0.85 -1.88 -13.30
CA GLN A 92 -0.04 -1.67 -14.45
C GLN A 92 -1.52 -1.76 -14.06
N ASP A 93 -1.89 -2.76 -13.26
CA ASP A 93 -3.28 -3.09 -12.93
C ASP A 93 -3.88 -2.17 -11.86
N ALA A 94 -3.10 -1.78 -10.85
CA ALA A 94 -3.57 -0.97 -9.73
C ALA A 94 -4.06 0.40 -10.21
N ASP A 95 -5.13 0.92 -9.62
CA ASP A 95 -5.57 2.30 -9.87
C ASP A 95 -4.82 3.29 -8.98
N LEU A 96 -4.54 2.90 -7.74
CA LEU A 96 -3.80 3.66 -6.74
C LEU A 96 -2.75 2.75 -6.10
N VAL A 97 -1.54 3.27 -5.85
CA VAL A 97 -0.54 2.62 -5.02
C VAL A 97 -0.08 3.60 -3.94
N GLY A 98 -0.31 3.21 -2.68
CA GLY A 98 0.13 3.93 -1.49
C GLY A 98 1.30 3.17 -0.84
N LEU A 99 2.36 3.89 -0.46
CA LEU A 99 3.50 3.34 0.25
C LEU A 99 3.59 4.05 1.60
N LEU A 100 3.54 3.27 2.68
CA LEU A 100 3.57 3.78 4.04
C LEU A 100 4.99 3.71 4.59
N VAL A 101 5.51 4.81 5.12
CA VAL A 101 6.83 4.88 5.72
C VAL A 101 6.75 5.57 7.08
N ARG A 102 7.59 5.09 8.00
CA ARG A 102 7.80 5.62 9.34
C ARG A 102 9.30 5.92 9.48
N PRO A 103 9.73 7.18 9.29
CA PRO A 103 11.15 7.54 9.19
C PRO A 103 11.99 7.05 10.37
N GLU A 104 11.45 7.07 11.57
CA GLU A 104 12.13 6.65 12.81
C GLU A 104 12.55 5.17 12.81
N ILE A 105 11.91 4.32 12.00
CA ILE A 105 12.28 2.90 11.86
C ILE A 105 13.64 2.74 11.16
N TYR A 106 14.03 3.72 10.35
CA TYR A 106 15.23 3.67 9.49
C TYR A 106 16.39 4.49 10.05
N GLU A 107 16.22 5.15 11.19
CA GLU A 107 17.28 5.89 11.86
C GLU A 107 18.08 4.98 12.78
N GLU A 108 19.40 4.95 12.61
CA GLU A 108 20.32 4.21 13.48
C GLU A 108 20.68 5.00 14.74
N ASP A 109 20.75 6.33 14.63
CA ASP A 109 21.05 7.25 15.72
C ASP A 109 19.82 7.46 16.63
N GLU A 110 20.01 7.37 17.95
CA GLU A 110 18.90 7.45 18.91
C GLU A 110 18.31 8.85 19.03
N GLU A 111 19.13 9.91 18.92
CA GLU A 111 18.67 11.29 18.99
C GLU A 111 17.83 11.62 17.75
N ALA A 112 18.35 11.30 16.55
CA ALA A 112 17.63 11.47 15.30
C ALA A 112 16.34 10.63 15.21
N ARG A 113 16.34 9.43 15.83
CA ARG A 113 15.13 8.61 15.94
C ARG A 113 14.07 9.26 16.83
N ALA A 114 14.48 9.81 17.97
CA ALA A 114 13.58 10.50 18.91
C ALA A 114 12.95 11.75 18.28
N GLU A 115 13.71 12.51 17.48
CA GLU A 115 13.20 13.67 16.73
C GLU A 115 12.09 13.31 15.75
N LYS A 116 12.12 12.09 15.20
CA LYS A 116 11.14 11.59 14.22
C LYS A 116 10.06 10.71 14.84
N GLU A 117 9.99 10.64 16.17
CA GLU A 117 9.03 9.78 16.84
C GLU A 117 7.59 10.18 16.48
N GLY A 118 6.81 9.19 16.04
CA GLY A 118 5.42 9.40 15.64
C GLY A 118 5.25 10.05 14.27
N GLU A 119 6.33 10.32 13.53
CA GLU A 119 6.20 10.74 12.14
C GLU A 119 5.83 9.56 11.24
N ALA A 120 4.88 9.78 10.33
CA ALA A 120 4.57 8.83 9.27
C ALA A 120 4.24 9.57 7.99
N GLU A 121 4.41 8.90 6.86
CA GLU A 121 4.09 9.44 5.55
C GLU A 121 3.43 8.37 4.70
N LEU A 122 2.28 8.71 4.11
CA LEU A 122 1.65 7.92 3.07
C LEU A 122 1.98 8.52 1.71
N ILE A 123 2.84 7.85 0.96
CA ILE A 123 3.28 8.25 -0.36
C ILE A 123 2.31 7.66 -1.40
N ILE A 124 1.54 8.51 -2.06
CA ILE A 124 0.73 8.14 -3.23
C ILE A 124 1.67 8.06 -4.43
N ALA A 125 2.27 6.89 -4.63
CA ALA A 125 3.27 6.66 -5.66
C ALA A 125 2.66 6.43 -7.06
N LYS A 126 1.39 6.01 -7.11
CA LYS A 126 0.59 5.92 -8.34
C LYS A 126 -0.84 6.37 -8.06
N GLN A 127 -1.40 7.15 -8.98
CA GLN A 127 -2.81 7.48 -9.03
C GLN A 127 -3.25 7.61 -10.50
N ARG A 128 -4.17 6.75 -10.95
CA ARG A 128 -4.61 6.70 -12.37
C ARG A 128 -5.40 7.95 -12.77
N ASN A 129 -6.18 8.52 -11.85
CA ASN A 129 -7.16 9.58 -12.15
C ASN A 129 -6.93 10.87 -11.34
N GLY A 130 -5.69 11.15 -10.96
CA GLY A 130 -5.38 12.25 -10.03
C GLY A 130 -3.90 12.38 -9.72
N PRO A 131 -3.53 13.32 -8.84
CA PRO A 131 -2.13 13.59 -8.52
C PRO A 131 -1.52 12.49 -7.64
N VAL A 132 -0.21 12.34 -7.79
CA VAL A 132 0.68 11.67 -6.83
C VAL A 132 1.13 12.69 -5.78
N GLY A 133 1.64 12.23 -4.64
CA GLY A 133 2.13 13.12 -3.59
C GLY A 133 2.35 12.42 -2.26
N GLU A 134 2.88 13.16 -1.30
CA GLU A 134 3.16 12.69 0.05
C GLU A 134 2.11 13.26 1.00
N ILE A 135 1.50 12.40 1.82
CA ILE A 135 0.52 12.77 2.82
C ILE A 135 1.17 12.58 4.19
N PRO A 136 1.51 13.67 4.91
CA PRO A 136 2.08 13.57 6.24
C PRO A 136 1.02 13.08 7.24
N LEU A 137 1.41 12.12 8.07
CA LEU A 137 0.59 11.48 9.09
C LEU A 137 1.30 11.51 10.44
N THR A 138 0.54 11.33 11.51
CA THR A 138 1.05 11.07 12.85
C THR A 138 0.73 9.64 13.25
N PHE A 139 1.73 8.85 13.64
CA PHE A 139 1.57 7.49 14.13
C PHE A 139 1.60 7.43 15.66
N LEU A 140 0.46 7.12 16.25
CA LEU A 140 0.32 6.90 17.69
C LEU A 140 0.62 5.44 18.02
N LYS A 141 1.87 5.16 18.39
CA LYS A 141 2.40 3.80 18.61
C LYS A 141 1.61 3.00 19.64
N GLU A 142 1.15 3.64 20.70
CA GLU A 142 0.38 3.03 21.79
C GLU A 142 -0.97 2.47 21.32
N PHE A 143 -1.50 3.00 20.23
CA PHE A 143 -2.82 2.63 19.68
C PHE A 143 -2.73 2.00 18.29
N THR A 144 -1.52 1.87 17.72
CA THR A 144 -1.31 1.43 16.33
C THR A 144 -2.15 2.23 15.31
N ARG A 145 -2.28 3.55 15.55
CA ARG A 145 -3.21 4.42 14.82
C ARG A 145 -2.48 5.50 14.04
N PHE A 146 -2.96 5.80 12.83
CA PHE A 146 -2.55 6.96 12.06
C PHE A 146 -3.60 8.06 12.19
N GLU A 147 -3.15 9.29 12.37
CA GLU A 147 -3.96 10.51 12.42
C GLU A 147 -3.45 11.52 11.38
N ASP A 148 -4.32 12.45 10.98
CA ASP A 148 -3.93 13.56 10.12
C ASP A 148 -2.90 14.43 10.83
N ARG A 149 -1.75 14.66 10.20
CA ARG A 149 -0.75 15.57 10.75
C ARG A 149 -1.22 17.00 10.52
N ALA A 150 -1.17 17.82 11.57
CA ALA A 150 -1.43 19.25 11.44
C ALA A 150 -0.52 19.82 10.33
N ARG A 151 -1.10 20.56 9.39
CA ARG A 151 -0.29 21.28 8.39
C ARG A 151 0.61 22.23 9.18
N ASN A 152 1.91 22.20 8.90
CA ASN A 152 2.80 23.28 9.33
C ASN A 152 2.26 24.56 8.68
N VAL A 153 1.45 25.31 9.43
CA VAL A 153 1.13 26.69 9.09
C VAL A 153 2.48 27.38 9.21
N LYS A 154 3.13 27.66 8.07
CA LYS A 154 4.25 28.60 8.08
C LYS A 154 3.68 29.86 8.71
N GLU A 155 4.14 30.21 9.91
CA GLU A 155 3.87 31.53 10.45
C GLU A 155 4.25 32.54 9.36
N PRO A 156 3.37 33.50 9.05
CA PRO A 156 3.70 34.50 8.04
C PRO A 156 5.04 35.11 8.43
N GLU A 157 6.00 35.13 7.49
CA GLU A 157 7.28 35.82 7.70
C GLU A 157 6.96 37.21 8.22
N GLU A 158 7.40 37.51 9.43
CA GLU A 158 7.26 38.83 10.02
C GLU A 158 7.86 39.83 9.02
N ALA A 159 6.98 40.61 8.39
CA ALA A 159 7.38 41.69 7.52
C ALA A 159 7.99 42.78 8.41
N PHE A 160 9.32 42.74 8.55
CA PHE A 160 10.11 43.84 9.08
C PHE A 160 10.38 44.89 7.99
#